data_AF-A0A9E1T4G9-F1
#
_entry.id   AF-A0A9E1T4G9-F1
#
_cell.length_a   1.000
_cell.length_b   1.000
_cell.length_c   1.000
_cell.angle_alpha   90.00
_cell.angle_beta   90.00
_cell.angle_gamma   90.00
#
_symmetry.space_group_name_H-M   'P 1'
#
loop_
_entity.id
_entity.type
_entity.pdbx_description
1 polymer ?
#
loop_
_entity_poly.entity_id
_entity_poly.type
_entity_poly.pdbx_seq_one_letter_code
_entity_poly.pdbx_strand_id
1 'polypeptide(L)'
;MLKRIALALGLSLVMGTASASPEFWQHEWPKTDFEKTTVENWVEIMSGGPPKDGIPALSNPKFRKAITETRIGGTEPVITVEINGDARAYPVRYLTWHEIANDVVGGVPVAVTFCPLCNSGITFDRRVKQGTLTFGVSGKLRNSDMLMYDRETETWWQ
;
A
#
# COMPACT_ATOMS: atom_id res chain seq x y z
N MET A 1 33.62 23.76 60.35
CA MET A 1 32.70 24.39 59.39
C MET A 1 33.42 24.57 58.07
N LEU A 2 33.20 23.71 57.06
CA LEU A 2 33.53 24.02 55.67
C LEU A 2 32.69 23.13 54.74
N LYS A 3 32.10 23.77 53.73
CA LYS A 3 30.92 23.36 52.95
C LYS A 3 31.21 22.19 52.01
N ARG A 4 30.29 21.22 51.96
CA ARG A 4 30.22 20.20 50.90
C ARG A 4 29.69 20.87 49.62
N ILE A 5 30.52 20.96 48.58
CA ILE A 5 30.11 21.38 47.24
C ILE A 5 29.54 20.15 46.54
N ALA A 6 28.22 20.16 46.27
CA ALA A 6 27.56 19.15 45.47
C ALA A 6 27.83 19.43 43.98
N LEU A 7 28.49 18.50 43.31
CA LEU A 7 28.70 18.54 41.86
C LEU A 7 27.42 17.99 41.19
N ALA A 8 26.59 18.87 40.64
CA ALA A 8 25.45 18.47 39.83
C ALA A 8 25.95 18.11 38.42
N LEU A 9 26.04 16.81 38.10
CA LEU A 9 26.19 16.35 36.73
C LEU A 9 24.90 16.66 35.96
N GLY A 10 24.97 17.61 35.03
CA GLY A 10 23.90 17.87 34.08
C GLY A 10 23.76 16.69 33.12
N LEU A 11 22.61 16.01 33.18
CA LEU A 11 22.23 14.99 32.21
C LEU A 11 21.69 15.71 30.96
N SER A 12 22.57 16.05 30.02
CA SER A 12 22.16 16.56 28.71
C SER A 12 21.53 15.43 27.91
N LEU A 13 20.20 15.44 27.76
CA LEU A 13 19.51 14.62 26.76
C LEU A 13 20.00 15.06 25.37
N VAL A 14 20.80 14.22 24.73
CA VAL A 14 21.03 14.32 23.29
C VAL A 14 19.73 13.87 22.62
N MET A 15 18.89 14.82 22.24
CA MET A 15 17.79 14.55 21.32
C MET A 15 18.42 14.21 19.97
N GLY A 16 18.57 12.91 19.69
CA GLY A 16 18.89 12.46 18.34
C GLY A 16 17.77 12.89 17.42
N THR A 17 18.10 13.59 16.33
CA THR A 17 17.15 13.79 15.24
C THR A 17 16.81 12.41 14.69
N ALA A 18 15.58 11.96 14.89
CA ALA A 18 15.05 10.79 14.19
C ALA A 18 15.03 11.13 12.70
N SER A 19 16.07 10.73 11.98
CA SER A 19 16.10 10.81 10.52
C SER A 19 15.37 9.58 10.00
N ALA A 20 14.28 9.77 9.25
CA ALA A 20 13.65 8.71 8.49
C ALA A 20 14.52 8.45 7.25
N SER A 21 15.60 7.70 7.43
CA SER A 21 16.45 7.32 6.32
C SER A 21 15.90 6.08 5.60
N PRO A 22 16.05 5.97 4.27
CA PRO A 22 15.66 4.77 3.53
C PRO A 22 16.35 3.51 4.02
N GLU A 23 17.51 3.62 4.67
CA GLU A 23 18.22 2.47 5.27
C GLU A 23 17.35 1.69 6.27
N PHE A 24 16.35 2.35 6.89
CA PHE A 24 15.35 1.68 7.72
C PHE A 24 14.51 0.68 6.91
N TRP A 25 14.13 1.03 5.68
CA TRP A 25 13.28 0.20 4.82
C TRP A 25 14.07 -0.85 4.04
N GLN A 26 15.35 -0.61 3.72
CA GLN A 26 16.18 -1.57 2.96
C GLN A 26 16.18 -2.98 3.57
N HIS A 27 16.06 -3.08 4.89
CA HIS A 27 15.99 -4.36 5.60
C HIS A 27 14.66 -5.10 5.37
N GLU A 28 13.56 -4.38 5.23
CA GLU A 28 12.23 -4.94 4.93
C GLU A 28 12.04 -5.18 3.40
N TRP A 29 12.83 -4.49 2.58
CA TRP A 29 12.68 -4.41 1.12
C TRP A 29 14.00 -4.67 0.37
N PRO A 30 14.59 -5.86 0.52
CA PRO A 30 15.96 -6.14 0.06
C PRO A 30 16.14 -6.11 -1.46
N LYS A 31 15.07 -6.18 -2.26
CA LYS A 31 15.15 -6.09 -3.73
C LYS A 31 14.94 -4.67 -4.26
N THR A 32 14.46 -3.75 -3.43
CA THR A 32 14.13 -2.39 -3.86
C THR A 32 15.38 -1.56 -4.06
N ASP A 33 15.52 -1.00 -5.27
CA ASP A 33 16.55 -0.02 -5.57
C ASP A 33 16.03 1.39 -5.24
N PHE A 34 16.27 1.84 -4.00
CA PHE A 34 15.81 3.15 -3.51
C PHE A 34 16.51 4.35 -4.19
N GLU A 35 17.57 4.14 -4.98
CA GLU A 35 18.17 5.20 -5.80
C GLU A 35 17.30 5.51 -7.03
N LYS A 36 16.48 4.56 -7.48
CA LYS A 36 15.49 4.76 -8.55
C LYS A 36 14.16 5.20 -7.96
N THR A 37 14.04 6.49 -7.70
CA THR A 37 12.86 7.06 -7.04
C THR A 37 12.40 8.37 -7.67
N THR A 38 11.10 8.63 -7.60
CA THR A 38 10.50 9.96 -7.84
C THR A 38 10.21 10.70 -6.54
N VAL A 39 10.52 10.11 -5.39
CA VAL A 39 10.32 10.70 -4.06
C VAL A 39 11.54 11.54 -3.71
N GLU A 40 11.33 12.84 -3.57
CA GLU A 40 12.40 13.79 -3.23
C GLU A 40 12.73 13.77 -1.73
N ASN A 41 11.75 13.47 -0.87
CA ASN A 41 11.90 13.45 0.57
C ASN A 41 11.26 12.20 1.19
N TRP A 42 12.10 11.30 1.69
CA TRP A 42 11.68 10.02 2.28
C TRP A 42 10.95 10.15 3.62
N VAL A 43 11.02 11.31 4.29
CA VAL A 43 10.24 11.59 5.51
C VAL A 43 8.74 11.61 5.24
N GLU A 44 8.32 11.82 3.98
CA GLU A 44 6.92 11.76 3.57
C GLU A 44 6.34 10.33 3.63
N ILE A 45 7.21 9.31 3.63
CA ILE A 45 6.78 7.91 3.69
C ILE A 45 6.80 7.44 5.15
N MET A 46 5.63 7.00 5.61
CA MET A 46 5.43 6.55 6.98
C MET A 46 4.81 5.17 7.04
N SER A 47 4.95 4.51 8.18
CA SER A 47 4.21 3.27 8.47
C SER A 47 2.73 3.57 8.66
N GLY A 48 1.87 2.81 7.98
CA GLY A 48 0.43 2.79 8.23
C GLY A 48 0.02 1.92 9.42
N GLY A 49 0.96 1.19 10.02
CA GLY A 49 0.74 0.28 11.14
C GLY A 49 0.87 -1.20 10.76
N PRO A 50 0.12 -1.71 9.75
CA PRO A 50 0.31 -3.06 9.24
C PRO A 50 1.72 -3.26 8.66
N PRO A 51 2.33 -4.44 8.82
CA PRO A 51 3.56 -4.79 8.10
C PRO A 51 3.25 -5.00 6.60
N LYS A 52 4.31 -5.22 5.80
CA LYS A 52 4.19 -5.73 4.43
C LYS A 52 3.22 -6.93 4.37
N ASP A 53 2.21 -6.83 3.49
CA ASP A 53 1.11 -7.80 3.35
C ASP A 53 0.26 -8.06 4.62
N GLY A 54 0.35 -7.20 5.64
CA GLY A 54 -0.54 -7.25 6.80
C GLY A 54 -2.01 -7.07 6.44
N ILE A 55 -2.27 -6.45 5.28
CA ILE A 55 -3.56 -6.39 4.60
C ILE A 55 -3.44 -7.25 3.34
N PRO A 56 -4.06 -8.44 3.28
CA PRO A 56 -3.83 -9.38 2.19
C PRO A 56 -4.57 -8.95 0.92
N ALA A 57 -3.83 -8.62 -0.12
CA ALA A 57 -4.37 -8.38 -1.45
C ALA A 57 -5.07 -9.63 -2.01
N LEU A 58 -6.18 -9.45 -2.71
CA LEU A 58 -6.85 -10.53 -3.42
C LEU A 58 -6.04 -10.93 -4.65
N SER A 59 -5.85 -12.23 -4.82
CA SER A 59 -5.19 -12.82 -5.99
C SER A 59 -6.15 -13.77 -6.68
N ASN A 60 -6.44 -13.52 -7.97
CA ASN A 60 -7.41 -14.31 -8.75
C ASN A 60 -8.78 -14.43 -8.07
N PRO A 61 -9.45 -13.28 -7.76
CA PRO A 61 -10.72 -13.28 -7.06
C PRO A 61 -11.79 -14.08 -7.84
N LYS A 62 -12.71 -14.70 -7.09
CA LYS A 62 -13.85 -15.42 -7.67
C LYS A 62 -15.09 -14.54 -7.67
N PHE A 63 -15.80 -14.58 -8.79
CA PHE A 63 -16.99 -13.75 -9.00
C PHE A 63 -18.27 -14.57 -8.97
N ARG A 64 -19.34 -13.91 -8.56
CA ARG A 64 -20.71 -14.39 -8.69
C ARG A 64 -21.47 -13.46 -9.63
N LYS A 65 -22.53 -13.96 -10.27
CA LYS A 65 -23.43 -13.09 -11.03
C LYS A 65 -24.14 -12.14 -10.07
N ALA A 66 -24.14 -10.84 -10.39
CA ALA A 66 -24.74 -9.81 -9.54
C ALA A 66 -26.21 -10.13 -9.20
N ILE A 67 -26.99 -10.63 -10.16
CA ILE A 67 -28.40 -11.01 -9.97
C ILE A 67 -28.62 -12.13 -8.93
N THR A 68 -27.57 -12.86 -8.55
CA THR A 68 -27.63 -13.96 -7.56
C THR A 68 -27.10 -13.54 -6.19
N GLU A 69 -26.64 -12.30 -6.03
CA GLU A 69 -26.14 -11.77 -4.76
C GLU A 69 -27.27 -11.09 -3.99
N THR A 70 -27.54 -11.58 -2.79
CA THR A 70 -28.63 -11.11 -1.92
C THR A 70 -28.12 -10.48 -0.63
N ARG A 71 -26.81 -10.57 -0.35
CA ARG A 71 -26.16 -10.02 0.86
C ARG A 71 -25.71 -8.56 0.67
N ILE A 72 -25.82 -8.05 -0.55
CA ILE A 72 -25.38 -6.72 -0.95
C ILE A 72 -26.59 -5.99 -1.51
N GLY A 73 -26.85 -4.78 -1.01
CA GLY A 73 -27.97 -3.96 -1.45
C GLY A 73 -27.77 -3.41 -2.86
N GLY A 74 -28.85 -3.01 -3.52
CA GLY A 74 -28.80 -2.47 -4.89
C GLY A 74 -28.07 -1.14 -5.04
N THR A 75 -27.73 -0.47 -3.93
CA THR A 75 -27.00 0.81 -3.88
C THR A 75 -25.59 0.67 -3.31
N GLU A 76 -25.04 -0.55 -3.29
CA GLU A 76 -23.66 -0.77 -2.84
C GLU A 76 -22.66 -0.06 -3.77
N PRO A 77 -21.71 0.73 -3.23
CA PRO A 77 -20.64 1.30 -4.02
C PRO A 77 -19.71 0.21 -4.55
N VAL A 78 -19.46 0.25 -5.85
CA VAL A 78 -18.56 -0.69 -6.56
C VAL A 78 -17.58 0.10 -7.41
N ILE A 79 -16.36 -0.41 -7.55
CA ILE A 79 -15.50 -0.05 -8.67
C ILE A 79 -15.91 -0.94 -9.84
N THR A 80 -16.15 -0.35 -11.01
CA THR A 80 -16.49 -1.10 -12.22
C THR A 80 -15.31 -1.11 -13.17
N VAL A 81 -15.05 -2.27 -13.78
CA VAL A 81 -14.03 -2.43 -14.81
C VAL A 81 -14.66 -3.21 -15.94
N GLU A 82 -14.66 -2.62 -17.14
CA GLU A 82 -15.11 -3.28 -18.36
C GLU A 82 -14.01 -3.22 -19.41
N ILE A 83 -13.55 -4.38 -19.84
CA ILE A 83 -12.52 -4.52 -20.87
C ILE A 83 -12.95 -5.63 -21.81
N ASN A 84 -12.94 -5.37 -23.13
CA ASN A 84 -13.31 -6.35 -24.16
C ASN A 84 -14.67 -7.05 -23.91
N GLY A 85 -15.64 -6.33 -23.34
CA GLY A 85 -16.98 -6.84 -23.02
C GLY A 85 -17.08 -7.71 -21.74
N ASP A 86 -15.98 -7.94 -21.03
CA ASP A 86 -15.99 -8.53 -19.68
C ASP A 86 -16.16 -7.41 -18.66
N ALA A 87 -17.38 -7.23 -18.17
CA ALA A 87 -17.74 -6.22 -17.17
C ALA A 87 -17.77 -6.84 -15.76
N ARG A 88 -17.04 -6.23 -14.84
CA ARG A 88 -16.94 -6.66 -13.44
C ARG A 88 -17.21 -5.52 -12.48
N ALA A 89 -17.81 -5.87 -11.35
CA ALA A 89 -18.03 -4.97 -10.23
C ALA A 89 -17.28 -5.49 -9.00
N TYR A 90 -16.49 -4.62 -8.39
CA TYR A 90 -15.70 -4.89 -7.19
C TYR A 90 -16.29 -4.06 -6.05
N PRO A 91 -17.07 -4.67 -5.13
CA PRO A 91 -17.65 -3.95 -4.01
C PRO A 91 -16.58 -3.27 -3.15
N VAL A 92 -16.76 -1.96 -2.92
CA VAL A 92 -15.84 -1.16 -2.12
C VAL A 92 -15.69 -1.76 -0.72
N ARG A 93 -16.76 -2.35 -0.16
CA ARG A 93 -16.67 -3.04 1.14
C ARG A 93 -15.63 -4.15 1.20
N TYR A 94 -15.36 -4.87 0.10
CA TYR A 94 -14.33 -5.92 0.08
C TYR A 94 -12.96 -5.31 -0.16
N LEU A 95 -12.87 -4.31 -1.04
CA LEU A 95 -11.63 -3.58 -1.25
C LEU A 95 -11.23 -2.73 -0.03
N THR A 96 -12.16 -2.40 0.87
CA THR A 96 -11.84 -1.77 2.15
C THR A 96 -11.02 -2.69 3.05
N TRP A 97 -11.24 -4.01 2.96
CA TRP A 97 -10.49 -5.02 3.73
C TRP A 97 -9.23 -5.51 3.03
N HIS A 98 -9.22 -5.51 1.71
CA HIS A 98 -8.15 -6.13 0.92
C HIS A 98 -7.27 -5.14 0.17
N GLU A 99 -7.75 -3.91 -0.01
CA GLU A 99 -7.10 -2.76 -0.64
C GLU A 99 -6.76 -2.93 -2.13
N ILE A 100 -6.41 -4.13 -2.58
CA ILE A 100 -5.96 -4.47 -3.93
C ILE A 100 -6.60 -5.79 -4.35
N ALA A 101 -7.10 -5.86 -5.58
CA ALA A 101 -7.49 -7.08 -6.26
C ALA A 101 -6.70 -7.25 -7.57
N ASN A 102 -5.80 -8.23 -7.59
CA ASN A 102 -5.10 -8.66 -8.79
C ASN A 102 -5.98 -9.62 -9.60
N ASP A 103 -6.44 -9.16 -10.75
CA ASP A 103 -7.41 -9.86 -11.59
C ASP A 103 -7.00 -9.85 -13.06
N VAL A 104 -7.74 -10.57 -13.91
CA VAL A 104 -7.65 -10.54 -15.37
C VAL A 104 -9.04 -10.31 -15.92
N VAL A 105 -9.28 -9.13 -16.52
CA VAL A 105 -10.58 -8.71 -17.07
C VAL A 105 -10.46 -8.59 -18.58
N GLY A 106 -11.29 -9.31 -19.33
CA GLY A 106 -11.24 -9.27 -20.80
C GLY A 106 -9.88 -9.68 -21.38
N GLY A 107 -9.13 -10.53 -20.67
CA GLY A 107 -7.76 -10.92 -21.03
C GLY A 107 -6.66 -9.94 -20.61
N VAL A 108 -7.00 -8.81 -19.98
CA VAL A 108 -6.03 -7.81 -19.50
C VAL A 108 -5.78 -7.99 -18.00
N PRO A 109 -4.52 -8.23 -17.57
CA PRO A 109 -4.17 -8.25 -16.16
C PRO A 109 -4.32 -6.85 -15.53
N VAL A 110 -5.16 -6.74 -14.50
CA VAL A 110 -5.43 -5.47 -13.80
C VAL A 110 -5.20 -5.58 -12.30
N ALA A 111 -4.82 -4.47 -11.66
CA ALA A 111 -4.89 -4.28 -10.22
C ALA A 111 -6.00 -3.27 -9.94
N VAL A 112 -7.11 -3.71 -9.37
CA VAL A 112 -8.18 -2.83 -8.90
C VAL A 112 -7.88 -2.45 -7.47
N THR A 113 -7.68 -1.17 -7.18
CA THR A 113 -7.25 -0.70 -5.87
C THR A 113 -8.27 0.24 -5.26
N PHE A 114 -8.31 0.27 -3.94
CA PHE A 114 -9.08 1.22 -3.17
C PHE A 114 -8.31 1.56 -1.90
N CYS A 115 -8.05 2.85 -1.69
CA CYS A 115 -7.47 3.34 -0.44
C CYS A 115 -8.60 3.77 0.51
N PRO A 116 -8.81 3.07 1.66
CA PRO A 116 -9.87 3.40 2.61
C PRO A 116 -9.69 4.76 3.28
N LEU A 117 -8.43 5.21 3.42
CA LEU A 117 -8.09 6.49 4.06
C LEU A 117 -8.44 7.68 3.16
N CYS A 118 -8.37 7.48 1.85
CA CYS A 118 -8.50 8.55 0.85
C CYS A 118 -9.79 8.45 0.05
N ASN A 119 -10.60 7.42 0.33
CA ASN A 119 -11.86 7.14 -0.35
C ASN A 119 -11.74 7.20 -1.88
N SER A 120 -10.64 6.66 -2.41
CA SER A 120 -10.26 6.76 -3.82
C SER A 120 -9.87 5.39 -4.35
N GLY A 121 -10.28 5.10 -5.59
CA GLY A 121 -9.98 3.84 -6.26
C GLY A 121 -9.41 4.07 -7.65
N ILE A 122 -8.36 3.32 -7.98
CA ILE A 122 -7.67 3.38 -9.28
C ILE A 122 -7.52 1.95 -9.79
N THR A 123 -7.62 1.77 -11.11
CA THR A 123 -7.35 0.48 -11.73
C THR A 123 -6.14 0.61 -12.64
N PHE A 124 -5.13 -0.23 -12.41
CA PHE A 124 -3.89 -0.23 -13.17
C PHE A 124 -3.84 -1.44 -14.11
N ASP A 125 -3.33 -1.23 -15.32
CA ASP A 125 -2.81 -2.33 -16.15
C ASP A 125 -1.51 -2.82 -15.54
N ARG A 126 -1.41 -4.11 -15.23
CA ARG A 126 -0.25 -4.68 -14.55
C ARG A 126 0.89 -5.07 -15.50
N ARG A 127 0.73 -4.83 -16.80
CA ARG A 127 1.73 -5.18 -17.81
C ARG A 127 2.78 -4.07 -17.92
N VAL A 128 4.03 -4.47 -17.75
CA VAL A 128 5.23 -3.66 -17.95
C VAL A 128 6.15 -4.37 -18.93
N LYS A 129 7.25 -3.72 -19.33
CA LYS A 129 8.23 -4.33 -20.25
C LYS A 129 8.85 -5.62 -19.70
N GLN A 130 8.90 -5.75 -18.37
CA GLN A 130 9.48 -6.88 -17.64
C GLN A 130 8.50 -8.05 -17.46
N GLY A 131 7.21 -7.88 -17.79
CA GLY A 131 6.18 -8.90 -17.60
C GLY A 131 4.90 -8.35 -16.98
N THR A 132 4.15 -9.23 -16.31
CA THR A 132 2.95 -8.85 -15.56
C THR A 132 3.30 -8.81 -14.07
N LEU A 133 3.06 -7.68 -13.43
CA LEU A 133 3.31 -7.48 -12.01
C LEU A 133 2.15 -8.03 -11.15
N THR A 134 2.47 -8.43 -9.93
CA THR A 134 1.51 -8.81 -8.90
C THR A 134 1.65 -7.86 -7.73
N PHE A 135 0.60 -7.10 -7.45
CA PHE A 135 0.65 -6.07 -6.42
C PHE A 135 0.28 -6.61 -5.04
N GLY A 136 0.96 -6.11 -4.02
CA GLY A 136 0.65 -6.31 -2.60
C GLY A 136 0.56 -4.96 -1.86
N VAL A 137 0.09 -5.03 -0.62
CA VAL A 137 -0.01 -3.86 0.25
C VAL A 137 1.30 -3.72 1.02
N SER A 138 1.97 -2.57 0.91
CA SER A 138 3.27 -2.38 1.57
C SER A 138 3.16 -2.12 3.08
N GLY A 139 1.99 -1.69 3.55
CA GLY A 139 1.80 -1.16 4.89
C GLY A 139 2.39 0.25 5.08
N LYS A 140 2.84 0.91 4.01
CA LYS A 140 3.34 2.28 4.02
C LYS A 140 2.33 3.24 3.41
N LEU A 141 2.44 4.49 3.83
CA LEU A 141 1.62 5.60 3.36
C LEU A 141 2.51 6.74 2.92
N ARG A 142 2.04 7.49 1.92
CA ARG A 142 2.58 8.80 1.55
C ARG A 142 1.41 9.73 1.23
N ASN A 143 1.36 10.91 1.84
CA ASN A 143 0.18 11.81 1.79
C ASN A 143 -1.11 11.17 2.34
N SER A 144 -1.00 10.19 3.24
CA SER A 144 -2.09 9.32 3.71
C SER A 144 -2.64 8.34 2.67
N ASP A 145 -2.14 8.37 1.44
CA ASP A 145 -2.48 7.42 0.40
C ASP A 145 -1.69 6.13 0.58
N MET A 146 -2.35 5.00 0.32
CA MET A 146 -1.74 3.68 0.30
C MET A 146 -0.59 3.64 -0.70
N LEU A 147 0.57 3.13 -0.26
CA LEU A 147 1.66 2.78 -1.15
C LEU A 147 1.59 1.29 -1.46
N MET A 148 1.49 0.95 -2.73
CA MET A 148 1.49 -0.42 -3.23
C MET A 148 2.93 -0.87 -3.46
N TYR A 149 3.14 -2.18 -3.55
CA TYR A 149 4.40 -2.72 -4.06
C TYR A 149 4.15 -3.87 -5.04
N ASP A 150 5.06 -4.14 -5.96
CA ASP A 150 5.02 -5.35 -6.78
C ASP A 150 5.90 -6.48 -6.20
N ARG A 151 5.43 -7.71 -6.27
CA ARG A 151 6.13 -8.86 -5.67
C ARG A 151 7.38 -9.28 -6.45
N GLU A 152 7.45 -8.92 -7.73
CA GLU A 152 8.51 -9.34 -8.64
C GLU A 152 9.82 -8.62 -8.35
N THR A 153 9.75 -7.31 -8.13
CA THR A 153 10.91 -6.42 -7.96
C THR A 153 10.92 -5.66 -6.64
N GLU A 154 9.83 -5.71 -5.87
CA GLU A 154 9.62 -4.93 -4.65
C GLU A 154 9.56 -3.42 -4.88
N THR A 155 9.43 -2.94 -6.12
CA THR A 155 9.29 -1.51 -6.37
C THR A 155 7.98 -0.97 -5.80
N TRP A 156 8.02 0.30 -5.44
CA TRP A 156 6.95 1.00 -4.73
C TRP A 156 6.15 1.86 -5.69
N TRP A 157 4.83 1.86 -5.54
CA TRP A 157 3.89 2.48 -6.49
C TRP A 157 2.80 3.26 -5.75
N GLN A 158 2.52 4.47 -6.23
CA GLN A 158 1.46 5.35 -5.80
C GLN A 158 0.94 6.13 -7.00
#